data_AF-A0A5C3LRV6-F1
#
_entry.id   AF-A0A5C3LRV6-F1
#
_cell.length_a   1.000
_cell.length_b   1.000
_cell.length_c   1.000
_cell.angle_alpha   90.00
_cell.angle_beta   90.00
_cell.angle_gamma   90.00
#
_symmetry.space_group_name_H-M   'P 1'
#
loop_
_entity.id
_entity.type
_entity.pdbx_description
1 polymer ?
#
loop_
_entity_poly.entity_id
_entity_poly.type
_entity_poly.pdbx_seq_one_letter_code
_entity_poly.pdbx_strand_id
1 'polypeptide(L)'
;EDKISKAEDKICCLQDVINPLREERERMKKYVSNLESIFAPIRRLPAEVLCEIFRMVGTVTVWSRWSSLVPPISHVCHFWRSVSLELSELWSYIKIEY
;
A
#
# COMPACT_ATOMS: atom_id res chain seq x y z
N GLU A 1 -8.12 -34.63 -35.52
CA GLU A 1 -8.54 -34.86 -34.13
C GLU A 1 -7.35 -35.27 -33.24
N ASP A 2 -6.64 -36.36 -33.52
CA ASP A 2 -5.49 -36.84 -32.72
C ASP A 2 -4.37 -35.81 -32.47
N LYS A 3 -3.98 -35.03 -33.49
CA LYS A 3 -2.96 -33.97 -33.35
C LYS A 3 -3.39 -32.79 -32.47
N ILE A 4 -4.69 -32.52 -32.40
CA ILE A 4 -5.24 -31.42 -31.59
C ILE A 4 -5.27 -31.86 -30.12
N SER A 5 -5.76 -33.07 -29.84
CA SER A 5 -5.75 -33.67 -28.50
C SER A 5 -4.32 -33.71 -27.93
N LYS A 6 -3.33 -34.16 -28.72
CA LYS A 6 -1.93 -34.19 -28.27
C LYS A 6 -1.34 -32.80 -27.99
N ALA A 7 -1.83 -31.76 -28.68
CA ALA A 7 -1.42 -30.39 -28.41
C ALA A 7 -2.08 -29.85 -27.14
N GLU A 8 -3.35 -30.17 -26.90
CA GLU A 8 -4.09 -29.82 -25.69
C GLU A 8 -3.47 -30.46 -24.44
N ASP A 9 -3.12 -31.74 -24.51
CA ASP A 9 -2.41 -32.43 -23.41
C ASP A 9 -1.09 -31.74 -23.07
N LYS A 10 -0.35 -31.32 -24.11
CA LYS A 10 0.93 -30.63 -23.92
C LYS A 10 0.75 -29.23 -23.34
N ILE A 11 -0.33 -28.53 -23.72
CA ILE A 11 -0.71 -27.26 -23.10
C ILE A 11 -1.04 -27.47 -21.62
N CYS A 12 -1.82 -28.50 -21.29
CA CYS A 12 -2.21 -28.82 -19.93
C CYS A 12 -0.98 -29.11 -19.06
N CYS A 13 -0.10 -30.02 -19.51
CA CYS A 13 1.14 -30.35 -18.80
C CYS A 13 2.05 -29.12 -18.60
N LEU A 14 2.12 -28.23 -19.59
CA LEU A 14 2.92 -27.00 -19.45
C LEU A 14 2.29 -26.02 -18.46
N GLN A 15 0.96 -25.92 -18.45
CA GLN A 15 0.23 -25.10 -17.47
C GLN A 15 0.43 -25.62 -16.04
N ASP A 16 0.42 -26.94 -15.85
CA ASP A 16 0.65 -27.59 -14.56
C ASP A 16 2.05 -27.30 -13.99
N VAL A 17 3.03 -27.04 -14.84
CA VAL A 17 4.39 -26.63 -14.42
C VAL A 17 4.49 -25.11 -14.24
N ILE A 18 3.87 -24.33 -15.15
CA ILE A 18 3.97 -22.85 -15.13
C ILE A 18 3.22 -22.26 -13.93
N ASN A 19 2.07 -22.81 -13.56
CA ASN A 19 1.23 -22.23 -12.51
C ASN A 19 1.92 -22.26 -11.13
N PRO A 20 2.47 -23.40 -10.65
CA PRO A 20 3.22 -23.43 -9.39
C PRO A 20 4.44 -22.50 -9.38
N LEU A 21 5.16 -22.41 -10.51
CA LEU A 21 6.32 -21.51 -10.63
C LEU A 21 5.91 -20.03 -10.57
N ARG A 22 4.75 -19.67 -11.16
CA ARG A 22 4.20 -18.32 -11.04
C ARG A 22 3.79 -18.00 -9.61
N GLU A 23 3.13 -18.94 -8.94
CA GLU A 23 2.75 -18.77 -7.54
C GLU A 23 3.99 -18.60 -6.65
N GLU A 24 5.02 -19.41 -6.84
CA GLU A 24 6.28 -19.27 -6.11
C GLU A 24 6.95 -17.92 -6.37
N ARG A 25 6.99 -17.48 -7.64
CA ARG A 25 7.48 -16.14 -7.99
C ARG A 25 6.72 -15.04 -7.26
N GLU A 26 5.39 -15.11 -7.22
CA GLU A 26 4.57 -14.08 -6.54
C GLU A 26 4.74 -14.14 -5.01
N ARG A 27 4.91 -15.34 -4.42
CA ARG A 27 5.28 -15.50 -3.01
C ARG A 27 6.61 -14.81 -2.71
N MET A 28 7.64 -15.07 -3.51
CA MET A 28 8.97 -14.47 -3.36
C MET A 28 8.92 -12.95 -3.52
N LYS A 29 8.21 -12.43 -4.53
CA LYS A 29 8.03 -10.97 -4.70
C LYS A 29 7.37 -10.33 -3.48
N LYS A 30 6.32 -10.95 -2.94
CA LYS A 30 5.63 -10.47 -1.74
C LYS A 30 6.59 -10.47 -0.54
N TYR A 31 7.40 -11.51 -0.39
CA TYR A 31 8.42 -11.58 0.65
C TYR A 31 9.45 -10.43 0.54
N VAL A 32 10.01 -10.20 -0.65
CA VAL A 32 10.96 -9.10 -0.89
C VAL A 32 10.30 -7.75 -0.60
N SER A 33 9.09 -7.50 -1.12
CA SER A 33 8.35 -6.26 -0.88
C SER A 33 8.10 -6.01 0.60
N ASN A 34 7.79 -7.07 1.38
CA ASN A 34 7.62 -6.96 2.83
C ASN A 34 8.94 -6.57 3.52
N LEU A 35 10.06 -7.16 3.12
CA LEU A 35 11.38 -6.81 3.66
C LEU A 35 11.76 -5.37 3.32
N GLU A 36 11.59 -4.96 2.06
CA GLU A 36 11.82 -3.59 1.62
C GLU A 36 10.95 -2.60 2.39
N SER A 37 9.70 -2.96 2.68
CA SER A 37 8.79 -2.15 3.49
C SER A 37 9.32 -1.93 4.92
N ILE A 38 10.03 -2.90 5.50
CA ILE A 38 10.66 -2.74 6.84
C ILE A 38 11.77 -1.69 6.79
N PHE A 39 12.60 -1.71 5.74
CA PHE A 39 13.69 -0.76 5.57
C PHE A 39 13.27 0.55 4.91
N ALA A 40 12.00 0.65 4.49
CA ALA A 40 11.48 1.82 3.82
C ALA A 40 11.77 3.08 4.68
N PRO A 41 12.34 4.14 4.07
CA PRO A 41 12.71 5.36 4.80
C PRO A 41 11.56 5.91 5.66
N ILE A 42 10.33 5.74 5.18
CA ILE A 42 9.08 6.17 5.82
C ILE A 42 8.86 5.61 7.24
N ARG A 43 9.46 4.45 7.58
CA ARG A 43 9.42 3.83 8.91
C ARG A 43 10.60 4.23 9.80
N ARG A 44 11.62 4.85 9.21
CA ARG A 44 12.86 5.28 9.88
C ARG A 44 12.87 6.78 10.17
N LEU A 45 11.87 7.51 9.65
CA LEU A 45 11.69 8.92 9.96
C LEU A 45 11.28 9.08 11.43
N PRO A 46 11.94 9.98 12.17
CA PRO A 46 11.46 10.40 13.49
C PRO A 46 10.05 10.98 13.40
N ALA A 47 9.31 10.89 14.51
CA ALA A 47 7.93 11.38 14.58
C ALA A 47 7.84 12.88 14.25
N GLU A 48 8.84 13.66 14.64
CA GLU A 48 8.92 15.10 14.41
C GLU A 48 8.97 15.44 12.91
N VAL A 49 9.73 14.65 12.14
CA VAL A 49 9.83 14.82 10.69
C VAL A 49 8.51 14.44 10.01
N LEU A 50 7.86 13.37 10.49
CA LEU A 50 6.53 12.99 10.01
C LEU A 50 5.49 14.07 10.30
N CYS A 51 5.51 14.65 11.50
CA CYS A 51 4.62 15.75 11.87
C CYS A 51 4.77 16.93 10.90
N GLU A 52 6.01 17.29 10.56
CA GLU A 52 6.27 18.40 9.64
C GLU A 52 5.75 18.11 8.22
N ILE A 53 5.97 16.89 7.72
CA ILE A 53 5.39 16.44 6.45
C ILE A 53 3.85 16.52 6.51
N PHE A 54 3.23 16.08 7.60
CA PHE A 54 1.78 16.09 7.76
C PHE A 54 1.21 17.51 7.75
N ARG A 55 1.88 18.47 8.40
CA ARG A 55 1.52 19.90 8.33
C ARG A 55 1.58 20.42 6.89
N MET A 56 2.67 20.12 6.18
CA MET A 56 2.82 20.52 4.78
C MET A 56 1.69 19.96 3.91
N VAL A 57 1.35 18.68 4.08
CA VAL A 57 0.23 18.04 3.36
C VAL A 57 -1.08 18.78 3.64
N GLY A 58 -1.36 19.15 4.89
CA GLY A 58 -2.54 19.95 5.24
C GLY A 58 -2.59 21.34 4.63
N THR A 59 -1.43 21.96 4.37
CA THR A 59 -1.35 23.26 3.70
C THR A 59 -1.43 23.20 2.18
N VAL A 60 -0.84 22.17 1.55
CA VAL A 60 -0.72 22.06 0.09
C VAL A 60 -1.94 21.37 -0.52
N THR A 61 -2.45 20.34 0.16
CA THR A 61 -3.69 19.69 -0.21
C THR A 61 -4.77 20.26 0.68
N VAL A 62 -5.67 21.07 0.13
CA VAL A 62 -6.87 21.44 0.88
C VAL A 62 -7.56 20.13 1.21
N TRP A 63 -7.56 19.72 2.48
CA TRP A 63 -8.20 18.47 2.91
C TRP A 63 -9.67 18.40 2.48
N SER A 64 -10.28 19.56 2.16
CA SER A 64 -11.60 19.66 1.54
C SER A 64 -11.74 18.95 0.19
N ARG A 65 -10.65 18.61 -0.51
CA ARG A 65 -10.70 17.83 -1.76
C ARG A 65 -10.80 16.33 -1.48
N TRP A 66 -10.55 15.91 -0.24
CA TRP A 66 -10.73 14.53 0.17
C TRP A 66 -12.12 14.40 0.78
N SER A 67 -12.96 13.55 0.19
CA SER A 67 -14.32 13.28 0.66
C SER A 67 -14.36 12.54 2.00
N SER A 68 -13.21 12.17 2.55
CA SER A 68 -13.09 11.49 3.84
C SER A 68 -12.82 12.48 4.98
N LEU A 69 -13.58 12.33 6.07
CA LEU A 69 -13.35 13.05 7.34
C LEU A 69 -11.97 12.77 7.96
N VAL A 70 -11.28 11.74 7.45
CA VAL A 70 -10.01 11.25 7.96
C VAL A 70 -8.93 11.48 6.89
N PRO A 71 -7.80 12.15 7.22
CA PRO A 71 -6.69 12.28 6.30
C PRO A 71 -6.15 10.90 5.88
N PRO A 72 -5.95 10.63 4.57
CA PRO A 72 -5.29 9.45 4.02
C PRO A 72 -3.95 9.09 4.68
N ILE A 73 -3.23 10.09 5.20
CA ILE A 73 -1.98 9.87 5.95
C ILE A 73 -2.17 8.97 7.18
N SER A 74 -3.34 9.01 7.83
CA SER A 74 -3.64 8.14 8.97
C SER A 74 -3.96 6.68 8.60
N HIS A 75 -4.10 6.38 7.30
CA HIS A 75 -4.37 5.04 6.77
C HIS A 75 -3.13 4.32 6.21
N VAL A 76 -1.95 4.94 6.24
CA VAL A 76 -0.72 4.36 5.68
C VAL A 76 -0.22 3.19 6.53
N CYS A 77 -0.08 3.38 7.85
CA CYS A 77 0.31 2.34 8.79
C CYS A 77 -0.07 2.74 10.23
N HIS A 78 0.10 1.80 11.17
CA HIS A 78 -0.17 2.06 12.60
C HIS A 78 0.65 3.23 13.17
N PHE A 79 1.93 3.34 12.80
CA PHE A 79 2.79 4.41 13.31
C PHE A 79 2.34 5.80 12.81
N TRP A 80 2.06 5.92 11.51
CA TRP A 80 1.54 7.16 10.92
C TRP A 80 0.19 7.56 11.51
N ARG A 81 -0.66 6.57 11.81
CA ARG A 81 -1.91 6.81 12.52
C ARG A 81 -1.68 7.40 13.92
N SER A 82 -0.76 6.83 14.71
CA SER A 82 -0.42 7.35 16.05
C SER A 82 0.03 8.80 15.97
N VAL A 83 1.04 9.07 15.14
CA VAL A 83 1.61 10.40 14.95
C VAL A 83 0.56 11.40 14.46
N SER A 84 -0.28 10.99 13.51
CA SER A 84 -1.35 11.83 12.98
C SER A 84 -2.41 12.16 14.03
N LEU A 85 -2.76 11.23 14.93
CA LEU A 85 -3.74 11.47 16.00
C LEU A 85 -3.17 12.36 17.11
N GLU A 86 -1.87 12.26 17.40
CA GLU A 86 -1.17 13.10 18.38
C GLU A 86 -1.02 14.55 17.88
N LEU A 87 -0.97 14.76 16.56
CA LEU A 87 -0.80 16.08 15.97
C LEU A 87 -2.16 16.82 15.89
N SER A 88 -2.54 17.48 16.98
CA SER A 88 -3.84 18.16 17.15
C SER A 88 -4.18 19.17 16.05
N GLU A 89 -3.16 19.83 15.47
CA GLU A 89 -3.35 20.79 14.37
C GLU A 89 -4.04 20.16 13.17
N LEU A 90 -3.86 18.85 12.94
CA LEU A 90 -4.52 18.12 11.84
C LEU A 90 -6.02 18.01 11.97
N TRP A 91 -6.53 18.07 13.20
CA TRP A 91 -7.94 17.85 13.49
C TRP A 91 -8.64 19.12 13.95
N SER A 92 -7.93 20.25 13.88
CA SER A 92 -8.43 21.58 14.25
C SER A 92 -9.57 22.06 13.35
N TYR A 93 -9.66 21.54 12.12
CA TYR A 93 -10.71 21.87 11.17
C TYR A 93 -11.18 20.62 10.42
N ILE A 94 -12.45 20.26 10.61
CA ILE A 94 -13.10 19.14 9.93
C ILE A 94 -14.30 19.68 9.16
N LYS A 95 -14.31 19.49 7.83
CA LYS A 95 -15.45 19.84 6.97
C LYS A 95 -16.34 18.62 6.80
N ILE A 96 -17.60 18.74 7.21
CA ILE A 96 -18.64 17.72 6.98
C ILE A 96 -19.48 18.21 5.79
N GLU A 97 -19.49 17.46 4.70
CA GLU A 97 -20.39 17.71 3.56
C GLU A 97 -21.64 16.84 3.72
N TYR A 98 -22.82 17.46 3.61
CA TYR A 98 -24.14 16.83 3.69
C TYR A 98 -24.66 16.43 2.30
#